data_AF-A0A438JBR0-F1
#
_entry.id   AF-A0A438JBR0-F1
#
_cell.length_a   1.000
_cell.length_b   1.000
_cell.length_c   1.000
_cell.angle_alpha   90.00
_cell.angle_beta   90.00
_cell.angle_gamma   90.00
#
_symmetry.space_group_name_H-M   'P 1'
#
loop_
_entity.id
_entity.type
_entity.pdbx_description
1 polymer ?
#
loop_
_entity_poly.entity_id
_entity_poly.type
_entity_poly.pdbx_seq_one_letter_code
_entity_poly.pdbx_strand_id
1 'polypeptide(L)'
;MYSKGLPFNTVNDPYWFPMIDAVANFGPGFKPPSMHELRTWILKERDGKSRCLINFLVNSPAGTWFMKSIDASDTIKNGELMFKYLDEVVEEIGEENVVQVITDNASNYVNAGMRLMEKRSRLWWTPCAAHCIDLMLRILES
;
A
#
# COMPACT_ATOMS: atom_id res chain seq x y z
N MET A 1 11.52 13.04 14.18
CA MET A 1 12.19 13.32 12.89
C MET A 1 13.63 12.82 12.90
N TYR A 2 14.52 13.35 13.75
CA TYR A 2 15.96 12.98 13.72
C TYR A 2 16.27 11.50 14.05
N SER A 3 15.52 10.89 14.98
CA SER A 3 15.77 9.51 15.46
C SER A 3 15.17 8.40 14.62
N LYS A 4 14.44 8.73 13.54
CA LYS A 4 13.68 7.77 12.73
C LYS A 4 13.99 7.82 11.23
N GLY A 5 15.09 8.49 10.85
CA GLY A 5 15.55 8.53 9.46
C GLY A 5 14.62 9.29 8.49
N LEU A 6 13.72 10.13 9.00
CA LEU A 6 12.91 10.99 8.14
C LEU A 6 13.79 12.10 7.56
N PRO A 7 13.87 12.24 6.22
CA PRO A 7 14.67 13.29 5.61
C PRO A 7 14.02 14.67 5.83
N PHE A 8 14.82 15.72 5.95
CA PHE A 8 14.31 17.07 6.23
C PHE A 8 13.38 17.62 5.13
N ASN A 9 13.52 17.10 3.91
CA ASN A 9 12.68 17.49 2.78
C ASN A 9 11.23 17.00 2.87
N THR A 10 10.86 16.15 3.84
CA THR A 10 9.47 15.74 4.08
C THR A 10 8.54 16.93 4.30
N VAL A 11 9.05 18.08 4.75
CA VAL A 11 8.24 19.30 4.91
C VAL A 11 7.78 19.92 3.59
N ASN A 12 8.39 19.53 2.47
CA ASN A 12 8.02 20.01 1.13
C ASN A 12 6.93 19.14 0.49
N ASP A 13 6.52 18.06 1.15
CA ASP A 13 5.42 17.23 0.68
C ASP A 13 4.11 18.05 0.68
N PRO A 14 3.29 18.00 -0.38
CA PRO A 14 2.04 18.78 -0.47
C PRO A 14 1.04 18.46 0.64
N TYR A 15 1.15 17.31 1.29
CA TYR A 15 0.31 16.87 2.40
C TYR A 15 0.86 17.29 3.78
N TRP A 16 2.08 17.82 3.85
CA TRP A 16 2.72 18.23 5.11
C TRP A 16 1.92 19.29 5.86
N PHE A 17 1.65 20.44 5.22
CA PHE A 17 0.90 21.53 5.85
C PHE A 17 -0.54 21.15 6.20
N PRO A 18 -1.33 20.52 5.30
CA PRO A 18 -2.67 20.03 5.65
C PRO A 18 -2.70 19.09 6.86
N MET A 19 -1.70 18.20 6.98
CA MET A 19 -1.57 17.32 8.13
C MET A 19 -1.28 18.12 9.42
N ILE A 20 -0.36 19.08 9.38
CA ILE A 20 -0.05 19.94 10.55
C ILE A 20 -1.27 20.76 10.97
N ASP A 21 -2.01 21.34 10.02
CA ASP A 21 -3.23 22.10 10.29
C ASP A 21 -4.31 21.23 10.94
N ALA A 22 -4.48 19.99 10.47
CA ALA A 22 -5.41 19.05 11.09
C ALA A 22 -5.03 18.75 12.55
N VAL A 23 -3.75 18.51 12.83
CA VAL A 23 -3.25 18.29 14.20
C VAL A 23 -3.44 19.54 15.07
N ALA A 24 -3.17 20.73 14.53
CA ALA A 24 -3.34 21.99 15.24
C ALA A 24 -4.81 22.26 15.60
N ASN A 25 -5.74 21.98 14.69
CA ASN A 25 -7.18 22.16 14.91
C ASN A 25 -7.77 21.21 15.98
N PHE A 26 -7.13 20.07 16.25
CA PHE A 26 -7.53 19.19 17.36
C PHE A 26 -7.30 19.81 18.75
N GLY A 27 -6.37 20.77 18.86
CA GLY A 27 -6.09 21.52 20.07
C GLY A 27 -5.18 20.82 21.08
N PRO A 28 -4.89 21.51 22.21
CA PRO A 28 -3.99 20.99 23.24
C PRO A 28 -4.58 19.74 23.92
N GLY A 29 -3.80 18.65 23.92
CA GLY A 29 -4.22 17.35 24.44
C GLY A 29 -4.43 16.28 23.37
N PHE A 30 -4.19 16.60 22.09
CA PHE A 30 -4.13 15.60 21.03
C PHE A 30 -3.19 14.45 21.41
N LYS A 31 -3.76 13.25 21.52
CA LYS A 31 -2.99 12.02 21.66
C LYS A 31 -2.91 11.39 20.27
N PRO A 32 -1.71 11.27 19.69
CA PRO A 32 -1.59 10.59 18.41
C PRO A 32 -2.13 9.15 18.55
N PRO A 33 -2.87 8.65 17.56
CA PRO A 33 -3.34 7.28 17.57
C PRO A 33 -2.15 6.31 17.62
N SER A 34 -2.34 5.18 18.30
CA SER A 34 -1.37 4.09 18.30
C SER A 34 -1.21 3.48 16.91
N MET A 35 -0.12 2.74 16.67
CA MET A 35 0.06 2.01 15.40
C MET A 35 -1.09 1.05 15.12
N HIS A 36 -1.64 0.41 16.16
CA HIS A 36 -2.80 -0.47 16.02
C HIS A 36 -4.05 0.31 15.60
N GLU A 37 -4.28 1.49 16.19
CA GLU A 37 -5.40 2.35 15.81
C GLU A 37 -5.23 2.92 14.41
N LEU A 38 -4.04 3.38 14.03
CA LEU A 38 -3.74 3.82 12.67
C LEU A 38 -3.95 2.70 11.65
N ARG A 39 -3.42 1.51 11.92
CA ARG A 39 -3.62 0.33 11.08
C ARG A 39 -5.10 0.00 10.97
N THR A 40 -5.82 0.05 12.09
CA THR A 40 -7.25 -0.23 12.11
C THR A 40 -8.03 0.85 11.37
N TRP A 41 -7.73 2.13 11.54
CA TRP A 41 -8.41 3.25 10.87
C TRP A 41 -8.20 3.21 9.36
N ILE A 42 -6.95 3.04 8.90
CA ILE A 42 -6.61 2.87 7.48
C ILE A 42 -7.35 1.66 6.87
N LEU A 43 -7.61 0.62 7.67
CA LEU A 43 -8.34 -0.59 7.25
C LEU A 43 -9.87 -0.53 7.52
N LYS A 44 -10.36 0.36 8.38
CA LYS A 44 -11.74 0.45 8.88
C LYS A 44 -12.48 1.71 8.43
N GLU A 45 -11.97 2.49 7.49
CA GLU A 45 -12.78 3.53 6.83
C GLU A 45 -13.86 2.90 5.93
N ARG A 46 -14.76 2.14 6.58
CA ARG A 46 -16.07 1.66 6.14
C ARG A 46 -17.09 2.68 6.61
N ASP A 47 -17.17 3.79 5.90
CA ASP A 47 -18.49 4.37 5.71
C ASP A 47 -19.30 3.45 4.78
N GLY A 48 -20.63 3.51 4.82
CA GLY A 48 -21.57 2.59 4.16
C GLY A 48 -21.49 2.46 2.62
N LYS A 49 -20.40 2.89 1.99
CA LYS A 49 -19.95 2.50 0.65
C LYS A 49 -18.64 1.74 0.84
N SER A 50 -18.61 0.43 0.58
CA SER A 50 -17.41 -0.40 0.78
C SER A 50 -16.26 0.11 -0.10
N ARG A 51 -15.46 1.05 0.41
CA ARG A 51 -14.33 1.59 -0.33
C ARG A 51 -13.24 0.53 -0.40
N CYS A 52 -12.76 0.26 -1.61
CA CYS A 52 -11.64 -0.65 -1.82
C CYS A 52 -10.40 0.22 -1.99
N LEU A 53 -9.50 0.25 -1.01
CA LEU A 53 -8.25 1.00 -1.10
C LEU A 53 -7.11 0.04 -1.38
N ILE A 54 -6.28 0.35 -2.38
CA ILE A 54 -5.05 -0.37 -2.68
C ILE A 54 -3.89 0.46 -2.14
N ASN A 55 -3.16 -0.10 -1.18
CA ASN A 55 -1.97 0.54 -0.63
C ASN A 55 -0.71 -0.01 -1.27
N PHE A 56 0.13 0.86 -1.82
CA PHE A 56 1.44 0.53 -2.36
C PHE A 56 2.50 0.78 -1.31
N LEU A 57 3.22 -0.28 -0.96
CA LEU A 57 4.34 -0.26 -0.03
C LEU A 57 5.60 -0.64 -0.79
N VAL A 58 6.67 0.13 -0.60
CA VAL A 58 7.99 -0.16 -1.16
C VAL A 58 8.87 -0.72 -0.04
N ASN A 59 9.53 -1.84 -0.30
CA ASN A 59 10.42 -2.45 0.67
C ASN A 59 11.88 -2.44 0.17
N SER A 60 12.79 -2.01 1.03
CA SER A 60 14.22 -1.97 0.75
C SER A 60 15.03 -2.39 2.00
N PRO A 61 16.36 -2.53 1.91
CA PRO A 61 17.20 -2.78 3.10
C PRO A 61 17.09 -1.71 4.19
N ALA A 62 16.67 -0.49 3.84
CA ALA A 62 16.44 0.60 4.80
C ALA A 62 15.03 0.54 5.43
N GLY A 63 14.20 -0.42 5.04
CA GLY A 63 12.88 -0.68 5.59
C GLY A 63 11.75 -0.56 4.57
N THR A 64 10.53 -0.68 5.09
CA THR A 64 9.29 -0.54 4.32
C THR A 64 8.77 0.89 4.41
N TRP A 65 8.39 1.46 3.28
CA TRP A 65 7.86 2.82 3.17
C TRP A 65 6.51 2.79 2.46
N PHE A 66 5.57 3.58 2.95
CA PHE A 66 4.32 3.80 2.23
C PHE A 66 4.57 4.72 1.05
N MET A 67 4.21 4.28 -0.16
CA MET A 67 4.33 5.07 -1.39
C MET A 67 3.07 5.89 -1.60
N LYS A 68 1.95 5.20 -1.85
CA LYS A 68 0.65 5.83 -2.10
C LYS A 68 -0.50 4.86 -1.86
N SER A 69 -1.70 5.41 -1.72
CA SER A 69 -2.96 4.65 -1.68
C SER A 69 -3.85 5.10 -2.84
N ILE A 70 -4.50 4.14 -3.50
CA ILE A 70 -5.41 4.39 -4.61
C ILE A 70 -6.80 3.91 -4.22
N ASP A 71 -7.79 4.78 -4.44
CA ASP A 71 -9.19 4.39 -4.35
C ASP A 71 -9.59 3.54 -5.56
N ALA A 72 -9.80 2.26 -5.28
CA ALA A 72 -10.18 1.20 -6.21
C ALA A 72 -11.63 0.75 -5.99
N SER A 73 -12.47 1.57 -5.34
CA SER A 73 -13.89 1.27 -5.07
C SER A 73 -14.67 0.95 -6.36
N ASP A 74 -14.34 1.63 -7.45
CA ASP A 74 -14.95 1.43 -8.78
C ASP A 74 -14.27 0.29 -9.57
N THR A 75 -13.21 -0.30 -9.03
CA THR A 75 -12.25 -1.13 -9.78
C THR A 75 -12.36 -2.63 -9.50
N ILE A 76 -13.27 -3.07 -8.63
CA ILE A 76 -13.33 -4.44 -8.10
C ILE A 76 -13.47 -5.55 -9.19
N LYS A 77 -13.74 -5.19 -10.46
CA LYS A 77 -13.98 -6.16 -11.54
C LYS A 77 -12.99 -6.16 -12.71
N ASN A 78 -11.99 -5.26 -12.77
CA ASN A 78 -11.14 -5.16 -13.97
C ASN A 78 -9.64 -5.39 -13.69
N GLY A 79 -9.12 -6.55 -14.11
CA GLY A 79 -7.69 -6.87 -14.06
C GLY A 79 -6.80 -5.95 -14.90
N GLU A 80 -7.36 -5.25 -15.90
CA GLU A 80 -6.61 -4.26 -16.68
C GLU A 80 -6.26 -3.01 -15.86
N LEU A 81 -7.18 -2.55 -15.01
CA LEU A 81 -6.93 -1.37 -14.20
C LEU A 81 -5.91 -1.68 -13.09
N MET A 82 -5.96 -2.91 -12.55
CA MET A 82 -4.94 -3.39 -11.62
C MET A 82 -3.55 -3.44 -12.26
N PHE A 83 -3.46 -3.99 -13.46
CA PHE A 83 -2.21 -3.99 -14.23
C PHE A 83 -1.70 -2.55 -14.43
N LYS A 84 -2.58 -1.62 -14.83
CA LYS A 84 -2.22 -0.22 -15.00
C LYS A 84 -1.66 0.40 -13.71
N TYR A 85 -2.29 0.18 -12.57
CA TYR A 85 -1.78 0.71 -11.29
C TYR A 85 -0.41 0.13 -10.91
N LEU A 86 -0.21 -1.18 -11.08
CA LEU A 86 1.09 -1.81 -10.82
C LEU A 86 2.16 -1.26 -11.76
N ASP A 87 1.82 -1.13 -13.04
CA ASP A 87 2.72 -0.66 -14.08
C ASP A 87 3.14 0.80 -13.85
N GLU A 88 2.20 1.69 -13.51
CA GLU A 88 2.46 3.08 -13.15
C GLU A 88 3.37 3.20 -11.93
N VAL A 89 3.17 2.36 -10.90
CA VAL A 89 4.03 2.36 -9.70
C VAL A 89 5.45 1.91 -10.02
N VAL A 90 5.61 0.89 -10.87
CA VAL A 90 6.95 0.45 -11.30
C VAL A 90 7.63 1.53 -12.13
N GLU A 91 6.89 2.22 -13.00
CA GLU A 91 7.42 3.33 -13.80
C GLU A 91 7.87 4.51 -12.91
N GLU A 92 7.08 4.85 -11.88
CA GLU A 92 7.36 5.94 -10.95
C GLU A 92 8.61 5.66 -10.07
N ILE A 93 8.84 4.39 -9.71
CA ILE A 93 10.02 3.96 -8.94
C ILE A 93 11.26 3.80 -9.85
N GLY A 94 11.04 3.53 -11.14
CA GLY A 94 12.07 3.11 -12.09
C GLY A 94 12.22 1.59 -12.09
N GLU A 95 12.07 0.97 -13.26
CA GLU A 95 12.13 -0.49 -13.42
C GLU A 95 13.46 -1.08 -12.93
N GLU A 96 14.56 -0.35 -13.10
CA GLU A 96 15.89 -0.75 -12.63
C GLU A 96 16.00 -0.87 -11.09
N ASN A 97 15.10 -0.20 -10.37
CA ASN A 97 15.05 -0.19 -8.91
C ASN A 97 14.04 -1.21 -8.36
N VAL A 98 13.23 -1.84 -9.22
CA VAL A 98 12.21 -2.81 -8.83
C VAL A 98 12.66 -4.22 -9.13
N VAL A 99 12.86 -4.99 -8.07
CA VAL A 99 13.28 -6.40 -8.15
C VAL A 99 12.07 -7.33 -8.18
N GLN A 100 11.04 -7.03 -7.38
CA GLN A 100 9.89 -7.91 -7.19
C GLN A 100 8.62 -7.11 -6.90
N VAL A 101 7.50 -7.60 -7.43
CA VAL A 101 6.16 -7.15 -7.05
C VAL A 101 5.41 -8.28 -6.33
N ILE A 102 4.81 -7.95 -5.18
CA ILE A 102 4.08 -8.89 -4.33
C ILE A 102 2.65 -8.38 -4.14
N THR A 103 1.65 -9.18 -4.52
CA THR A 103 0.22 -8.85 -4.38
C THR A 103 -0.54 -10.03 -3.79
N ASP A 104 -1.82 -9.88 -3.44
CA ASP A 104 -2.61 -11.04 -3.00
C ASP A 104 -2.86 -12.05 -4.14
N ASN A 105 -3.44 -13.20 -3.77
CA ASN A 105 -3.63 -14.35 -4.64
C ASN A 105 -5.00 -14.38 -5.35
N ALA A 106 -5.84 -13.35 -5.23
CA ALA A 106 -7.08 -13.28 -5.97
C ALA A 106 -6.82 -13.13 -7.48
N SER A 107 -7.71 -13.70 -8.30
CA SER A 107 -7.48 -13.91 -9.73
C SER A 107 -7.15 -12.64 -10.51
N ASN A 108 -7.71 -11.50 -10.12
CA ASN A 108 -7.43 -10.19 -10.72
C ASN A 108 -5.97 -9.75 -10.50
N TYR A 109 -5.41 -10.00 -9.32
CA TYR A 109 -4.02 -9.68 -9.00
C TYR A 109 -3.04 -10.65 -9.66
N VAL A 110 -3.39 -11.94 -9.72
CA VAL A 110 -2.60 -12.94 -10.45
C VAL A 110 -2.49 -12.56 -11.92
N ASN A 111 -3.61 -12.26 -12.59
CA ASN A 111 -3.60 -11.86 -13.99
C ASN A 111 -2.80 -10.56 -14.23
N ALA A 112 -2.95 -9.57 -13.35
CA ALA A 112 -2.20 -8.33 -13.44
C ALA A 112 -0.69 -8.54 -13.25
N GLY A 113 -0.30 -9.37 -12.28
CA GLY A 113 1.09 -9.73 -12.01
C GLY A 113 1.75 -10.49 -13.16
N MET A 114 1.04 -11.45 -13.76
CA MET A 114 1.53 -12.18 -14.94
C MET A 114 1.77 -11.23 -16.12
N ARG A 115 0.82 -10.35 -16.42
CA ARG A 115 0.98 -9.33 -17.47
C ARG A 115 2.14 -8.37 -17.21
N LEU A 116 2.42 -8.06 -15.95
CA LEU A 116 3.55 -7.22 -15.56
C LEU A 116 4.88 -7.91 -15.88
N MET A 117 5.00 -9.21 -15.61
CA MET A 117 6.16 -10.02 -15.98
C MET A 117 6.31 -10.18 -17.49
N GLU A 118 5.21 -10.25 -18.25
CA GLU A 118 5.25 -10.27 -19.72
C GLU A 118 5.77 -8.95 -20.30
N LYS A 119 5.36 -7.80 -19.72
CA LYS A 119 5.80 -6.48 -20.18
C LYS A 119 7.26 -6.20 -19.83
N ARG A 120 7.74 -6.65 -18.66
CA ARG A 120 9.02 -6.23 -18.08
C ARG A 120 9.86 -7.45 -17.73
N SER A 121 10.95 -7.67 -18.47
CA SER A 121 11.76 -8.89 -18.39
C SER A 121 12.68 -8.96 -17.17
N ARG A 122 12.87 -7.85 -16.44
CA ARG A 122 13.82 -7.75 -15.31
C ARG A 122 13.19 -7.89 -13.94
N LEU A 123 11.86 -7.83 -13.84
CA LEU A 123 11.14 -8.06 -12.58
C LEU A 123 10.40 -9.39 -12.58
N TRP A 124 10.11 -9.88 -11.37
CA TRP A 124 9.19 -10.98 -11.18
C TRP A 124 8.04 -10.61 -10.25
N TRP A 125 6.91 -11.28 -10.44
CA TRP A 125 5.74 -11.20 -9.59
C TRP A 125 5.60 -12.49 -8.77
N THR A 126 5.13 -12.36 -7.53
CA THR A 126 4.79 -13.51 -6.67
C THR A 126 3.55 -13.24 -5.83
N PRO A 127 2.72 -14.26 -5.56
CA PRO A 127 1.59 -14.12 -4.66
C PRO A 127 2.04 -13.93 -3.20
N CYS A 128 1.27 -13.18 -2.44
CA CYS A 128 1.52 -12.88 -1.05
C CYS A 128 1.29 -14.11 -0.16
N ALA A 129 2.28 -14.43 0.68
CA ALA A 129 2.20 -15.53 1.64
C ALA A 129 1.13 -15.32 2.73
N ALA A 130 0.63 -14.09 2.92
CA ALA A 130 -0.38 -13.79 3.93
C ALA A 130 -1.67 -14.60 3.73
N HIS A 131 -2.06 -14.86 2.47
CA HIS A 131 -3.23 -15.69 2.19
C HIS A 131 -3.04 -17.15 2.59
N CYS A 132 -1.83 -17.69 2.39
CA CYS A 132 -1.49 -19.04 2.82
C CYS A 132 -1.48 -19.15 4.35
N ILE A 133 -0.96 -18.13 5.04
CA ILE A 133 -0.94 -18.08 6.50
C ILE A 133 -2.38 -17.97 7.05
N ASP A 134 -3.22 -17.12 6.47
CA ASP A 134 -4.64 -17.00 6.85
C ASP A 134 -5.37 -18.34 6.73
N LEU A 135 -5.12 -19.08 5.64
CA LEU A 135 -5.71 -20.41 5.43
C LEU A 135 -5.20 -21.44 6.46
N MET A 136 -3.91 -21.43 6.77
CA MET A 136 -3.34 -22.31 7.81
C MET A 136 -3.92 -22.01 9.20
N LEU A 137 -4.10 -20.72 9.53
CA LEU A 137 -4.67 -20.31 10.81
C LEU A 137 -6.14 -20.74 10.95
N ARG A 138 -6.94 -20.62 9.89
CA ARG A 138 -8.34 -21.10 9.90
C ARG A 138 -8.47 -22.60 10.13
N ILE A 139 -7.47 -23.39 9.72
CA ILE A 139 -7.43 -24.84 9.94
C ILE A 139 -7.05 -25.19 11.39
N LEU A 140 -6.29 -24.33 12.08
CA LEU A 140 -5.93 -24.52 13.48
C LEU A 140 -7.05 -24.10 14.45
N GLU A 141 -8.02 -23.31 13.98
CA GLU A 141 -9.16 -22.82 14.75
C GLU A 141 -10.45 -23.64 14.53
N SER A 142 -10.39 -24.71 13.71
CA SER A 142 -11.51 -25.64 13.43
C SER A 142 -11.42 -26.94 14.19
#